data_AF-A0A970SJE3-F1
#
_entry.id   AF-A0A970SJE3-F1
#
_cell.length_a   1.000
_cell.length_b   1.000
_cell.length_c   1.000
_cell.angle_alpha   90.00
_cell.angle_beta   90.00
_cell.angle_gamma   90.00
#
_symmetry.space_group_name_H-M   'P 1'
#
loop_
_entity.id
_entity.type
_entity.pdbx_description
1 polymer ?
#
loop_
_entity_poly.entity_id
_entity_poly.type
_entity_poly.pdbx_seq_one_letter_code
_entity_poly.pdbx_strand_id
1 'polypeptide(L)'
;MVDKEDIKQIIPDPLWKLASNRYWAWYNRDRHLLARVFLPVWMKNKKHLETWRERFTGERCFVVGNGPSLRKTDLSKLAGEFTFGMNRIYLAFDEYDFKTSCLVAVNDLVLEQCHRDINALGIPKFITWRARQFFQADETTLFVDTDYTLPENFNGDATGRLFEGFTVTYVCLQLAFFMGFSKVILVGVDHNFATQGPANAVVTSEGDDPNHFSANYFGKGFRWQLPDLEGSERAYHMAKTAYEADGRQVLDATVGGKLTVFQKVDYEELFV
;
A
#
# COMPACT_ATOMS: atom_id res chain seq x y z
N MET A 1 10.38 11.99 36.15
CA MET A 1 9.94 11.55 34.82
C MET A 1 9.22 12.74 34.22
N VAL A 2 9.83 13.40 33.23
CA VAL A 2 9.22 14.59 32.60
C VAL A 2 8.22 14.10 31.57
N ASP A 3 6.99 14.58 31.68
CA ASP A 3 5.88 14.20 30.82
C ASP A 3 6.10 14.76 29.39
N LYS A 4 5.66 14.02 28.38
CA LYS A 4 5.84 14.40 26.96
C LYS A 4 5.05 15.65 26.59
N GLU A 5 4.04 15.99 27.36
CA GLU A 5 3.23 17.22 27.20
C GLU A 5 3.96 18.47 27.70
N ASP A 6 4.78 18.37 28.74
CA ASP A 6 5.53 19.50 29.31
C ASP A 6 6.65 19.99 28.38
N ILE A 7 7.27 19.08 27.60
CA ILE A 7 8.36 19.42 26.68
C ILE A 7 7.86 20.22 25.47
N LYS A 8 6.60 20.00 25.04
CA LYS A 8 6.00 20.72 23.91
C LYS A 8 5.75 22.20 24.19
N GLN A 9 5.57 22.59 25.45
CA GLN A 9 5.32 23.99 25.82
C GLN A 9 6.60 24.84 25.91
N ILE A 10 7.78 24.22 25.95
CA ILE A 10 9.06 24.90 26.25
C ILE A 10 9.91 25.10 24.98
N ILE A 11 9.66 24.32 23.91
CA ILE A 11 10.46 24.35 22.69
C ILE A 11 9.71 25.12 21.59
N PRO A 12 10.30 26.18 21.00
CA PRO A 12 9.69 26.88 19.87
C PRO A 12 9.33 25.93 18.73
N ASP A 13 8.13 26.07 18.15
CA ASP A 13 7.60 25.21 17.08
C ASP A 13 8.59 24.86 15.96
N PRO A 14 9.47 25.76 15.47
CA PRO A 14 10.45 25.43 14.43
C PRO A 14 11.51 24.42 14.90
N LEU A 15 11.97 24.54 16.15
CA LEU A 15 12.95 23.64 16.76
C LEU A 15 12.32 22.28 17.07
N TRP A 16 11.07 22.27 17.52
CA TRP A 16 10.31 21.03 17.71
C TRP A 16 10.06 20.31 16.38
N LYS A 17 9.68 21.03 15.32
CA LYS A 17 9.56 20.48 13.96
C LYS A 17 10.89 19.93 13.44
N LEU A 18 12.00 20.64 13.64
CA LEU A 18 13.31 20.16 13.21
C LEU A 18 13.75 18.88 13.97
N ALA A 19 13.59 18.88 15.30
CA ALA A 19 13.96 17.72 16.14
C ALA A 19 13.06 16.51 15.87
N SER A 20 11.74 16.71 15.74
CA SER A 20 10.80 15.65 15.38
C SER A 20 11.03 15.12 13.97
N ASN A 21 11.30 16.00 12.99
CA ASN A 21 11.65 15.58 11.62
C ASN A 21 12.93 14.75 11.61
N ARG A 22 13.95 15.12 12.40
CA ARG A 22 15.19 14.33 12.51
C ARG A 22 14.97 13.01 13.25
N TYR A 23 14.15 12.98 14.29
CA TYR A 23 13.79 11.74 14.99
C TYR A 23 13.00 10.79 14.07
N TRP A 24 12.00 11.28 13.35
CA TRP A 24 11.23 10.48 12.39
C TRP A 24 12.07 10.08 11.19
N ALA A 25 12.96 10.94 10.69
CA ALA A 25 13.96 10.56 9.70
C ALA A 25 14.90 9.48 10.25
N TRP A 26 15.31 9.54 11.50
CA TRP A 26 16.15 8.48 12.07
C TRP A 26 15.39 7.16 12.30
N TYR A 27 14.19 7.24 12.87
CA TYR A 27 13.33 6.11 13.22
C TYR A 27 12.74 5.42 11.99
N ASN A 28 12.30 6.16 10.98
CA ASN A 28 11.73 5.59 9.75
C ASN A 28 12.79 5.36 8.68
N ARG A 29 13.86 6.15 8.65
CA ARG A 29 14.82 6.16 7.54
C ARG A 29 16.21 5.68 7.98
N ASP A 30 16.92 6.33 8.88
CA ASP A 30 18.35 6.05 9.08
C ASP A 30 18.65 4.72 9.78
N ARG A 31 17.87 4.31 10.79
CA ARG A 31 18.09 3.02 11.46
C ARG A 31 17.86 1.83 10.52
N HIS A 32 16.94 1.99 9.57
CA HIS A 32 16.65 0.97 8.56
C HIS A 32 17.69 1.00 7.43
N LEU A 33 18.21 2.17 7.05
CA LEU A 33 19.31 2.31 6.08
C LEU A 33 20.59 1.58 6.52
N LEU A 34 21.01 1.73 7.78
CA LEU A 34 22.20 1.03 8.29
C LEU A 34 22.00 -0.48 8.35
N ALA A 35 20.85 -0.94 8.81
CA ALA A 35 20.48 -2.36 8.75
C ALA A 35 20.48 -2.88 7.30
N ARG A 36 20.03 -2.07 6.33
CA ARG A 36 19.94 -2.45 4.93
C ARG A 36 21.29 -2.69 4.26
N VAL A 37 22.26 -1.78 4.48
CA VAL A 37 23.56 -1.82 3.78
C VAL A 37 24.42 -3.00 4.23
N PHE A 38 24.26 -3.45 5.47
CA PHE A 38 25.16 -4.45 6.08
C PHE A 38 24.51 -5.79 6.38
N LEU A 39 23.20 -5.98 6.21
CA LEU A 39 22.54 -7.26 6.48
C LEU A 39 22.51 -8.17 5.24
N PRO A 40 23.13 -9.37 5.28
CA PRO A 40 23.08 -10.34 4.20
C PRO A 40 21.66 -10.71 3.76
N VAL A 41 20.72 -10.71 4.72
CA VAL A 41 19.29 -10.97 4.47
C VAL A 41 18.71 -9.94 3.51
N TRP A 42 19.05 -8.65 3.66
CA TRP A 42 18.59 -7.62 2.75
C TRP A 42 19.19 -7.80 1.36
N MET A 43 20.47 -8.14 1.25
CA MET A 43 21.12 -8.36 -0.05
C MET A 43 20.52 -9.56 -0.80
N LYS A 44 20.22 -10.65 -0.10
CA LYS A 44 19.49 -11.80 -0.67
C LYS A 44 18.08 -11.39 -1.11
N ASN A 45 17.36 -10.65 -0.25
CA ASN A 45 16.05 -10.11 -0.55
C ASN A 45 16.06 -9.21 -1.79
N LYS A 46 17.03 -8.30 -1.89
CA LYS A 46 17.20 -7.41 -3.06
C LYS A 46 17.42 -8.23 -4.32
N LYS A 47 18.28 -9.25 -4.28
CA LYS A 47 18.49 -10.17 -5.42
C LYS A 47 17.20 -10.89 -5.84
N HIS A 48 16.37 -11.28 -4.88
CA HIS A 48 15.07 -11.88 -5.16
C HIS A 48 14.09 -10.84 -5.72
N LEU A 49 14.08 -9.61 -5.21
CA LEU A 49 13.23 -8.54 -5.74
C LEU A 49 13.59 -8.18 -7.18
N GLU A 50 14.88 -8.20 -7.54
CA GLU A 50 15.34 -8.01 -8.92
C GLU A 50 14.74 -9.02 -9.91
N THR A 51 14.37 -10.24 -9.48
CA THR A 51 13.76 -11.23 -10.39
C THR A 51 12.34 -10.87 -10.81
N TRP A 52 11.75 -9.85 -10.19
CA TRP A 52 10.43 -9.32 -10.55
C TRP A 52 10.51 -8.14 -11.52
N ARG A 53 11.68 -7.54 -11.70
CA ARG A 53 11.87 -6.39 -12.58
C ARG A 53 11.52 -6.76 -14.01
N GLU A 54 10.68 -5.95 -14.66
CA GLU A 54 10.32 -6.10 -16.09
C GLU A 54 9.85 -7.54 -16.46
N ARG A 55 9.25 -8.25 -15.51
CA ARG A 55 8.75 -9.62 -15.72
C ARG A 55 7.49 -9.67 -16.58
N PHE A 56 6.73 -8.59 -16.60
CA PHE A 56 5.42 -8.48 -17.26
C PHE A 56 5.40 -7.31 -18.25
N THR A 57 6.54 -7.05 -18.91
CA THR A 57 6.70 -5.94 -19.84
C THR A 57 5.63 -5.96 -20.93
N GLY A 58 4.89 -4.86 -21.03
CA GLY A 58 3.82 -4.70 -22.03
C GLY A 58 2.46 -5.23 -21.61
N GLU A 59 2.37 -6.04 -20.55
CA GLU A 59 1.12 -6.62 -20.07
C GLU A 59 0.29 -5.61 -19.25
N ARG A 60 -0.97 -5.98 -18.98
CA ARG A 60 -1.84 -5.26 -18.03
C ARG A 60 -1.88 -5.97 -16.67
N CYS A 61 -2.20 -5.22 -15.62
CA CYS A 61 -2.54 -5.79 -14.32
C CYS A 61 -3.67 -5.02 -13.65
N PHE A 62 -4.23 -5.62 -12.61
CA PHE A 62 -5.25 -4.99 -11.77
C PHE A 62 -4.71 -4.74 -10.36
N VAL A 63 -4.98 -3.56 -9.81
CA VAL A 63 -4.75 -3.26 -8.40
C VAL A 63 -6.10 -3.29 -7.71
N VAL A 64 -6.30 -4.29 -6.87
CA VAL A 64 -7.55 -4.56 -6.16
C VAL A 64 -7.45 -3.93 -4.76
N GLY A 65 -8.20 -2.84 -4.58
CA GLY A 65 -8.37 -2.13 -3.32
C GLY A 65 -9.16 -2.95 -2.31
N ASN A 66 -9.74 -2.26 -1.32
CA ASN A 66 -10.54 -2.91 -0.28
C ASN A 66 -11.87 -2.19 -0.05
N GLY A 67 -12.27 -1.27 -0.93
CA GLY A 67 -13.45 -0.44 -0.75
C GLY A 67 -14.77 -1.22 -0.95
N PRO A 68 -15.90 -0.66 -0.49
CA PRO A 68 -17.18 -1.33 -0.51
C PRO A 68 -17.73 -1.60 -1.92
N SER A 69 -17.24 -0.89 -2.95
CA SER A 69 -17.61 -1.16 -4.35
C SER A 69 -17.32 -2.61 -4.78
N LEU A 70 -16.36 -3.30 -4.16
CA LEU A 70 -16.07 -4.71 -4.44
C LEU A 70 -17.29 -5.61 -4.25
N ARG A 71 -18.23 -5.26 -3.35
CA ARG A 71 -19.50 -5.99 -3.17
C ARG A 71 -20.40 -5.99 -4.41
N LYS A 72 -20.12 -5.10 -5.36
CA LYS A 72 -20.85 -4.91 -6.61
C LYS A 72 -19.98 -5.19 -7.84
N THR A 73 -18.78 -5.74 -7.64
CA THR A 73 -17.84 -6.05 -8.72
C THR A 73 -17.69 -7.56 -8.82
N ASP A 74 -17.91 -8.11 -10.01
CA ASP A 74 -17.69 -9.53 -10.27
C ASP A 74 -16.18 -9.83 -10.39
N LEU A 75 -15.55 -10.16 -9.26
CA LEU A 75 -14.12 -10.43 -9.21
C LEU A 75 -13.69 -11.72 -9.91
N SER A 76 -14.63 -12.61 -10.25
CA SER A 76 -14.32 -13.84 -10.99
C SER A 76 -13.77 -13.54 -12.40
N LYS A 77 -14.10 -12.37 -12.97
CA LYS A 77 -13.56 -11.90 -14.26
C LYS A 77 -12.07 -11.62 -14.24
N LEU A 78 -11.47 -11.45 -13.05
CA LEU A 78 -10.02 -11.30 -12.89
C LEU A 78 -9.27 -12.64 -13.01
N ALA A 79 -9.97 -13.75 -13.23
CA ALA A 79 -9.34 -15.04 -13.48
C ALA A 79 -8.39 -14.97 -14.69
N GLY A 80 -7.13 -15.32 -14.46
CA GLY A 80 -6.07 -15.28 -15.48
C GLY A 80 -5.37 -13.93 -15.62
N GLU A 81 -5.87 -12.87 -14.97
CA GLU A 81 -5.19 -11.57 -14.92
C GLU A 81 -4.18 -11.53 -13.77
N PHE A 82 -3.11 -10.75 -13.94
CA PHE A 82 -2.22 -10.46 -12.82
C PHE A 82 -2.87 -9.42 -11.90
N THR A 83 -2.97 -9.73 -10.62
CA THR A 83 -3.58 -8.84 -9.64
C THR A 83 -2.67 -8.56 -8.44
N PHE A 84 -2.62 -7.29 -8.05
CA PHE A 84 -2.08 -6.84 -6.78
C PHE A 84 -3.23 -6.68 -5.80
N GLY A 85 -3.25 -7.51 -4.79
CA GLY A 85 -4.13 -7.38 -3.64
C GLY A 85 -3.41 -6.63 -2.53
N MET A 86 -4.14 -5.93 -1.66
CA MET A 86 -3.51 -5.17 -0.59
C MET A 86 -4.11 -5.43 0.79
N ASN A 87 -3.27 -5.39 1.83
CA ASN A 87 -3.66 -5.53 3.22
C ASN A 87 -4.54 -6.76 3.49
N ARG A 88 -5.82 -6.57 3.85
CA ARG A 88 -6.73 -7.66 4.25
C ARG A 88 -7.67 -8.11 3.13
N ILE A 89 -7.31 -7.86 1.86
CA ILE A 89 -8.10 -8.33 0.71
C ILE A 89 -8.29 -9.86 0.69
N TYR A 90 -7.42 -10.62 1.37
CA TYR A 90 -7.56 -12.06 1.49
C TYR A 90 -8.86 -12.49 2.18
N LEU A 91 -9.54 -11.59 2.91
CA LEU A 91 -10.88 -11.85 3.44
C LEU A 91 -11.93 -11.98 2.32
N ALA A 92 -11.65 -11.51 1.11
CA ALA A 92 -12.51 -11.68 -0.05
C ALA A 92 -12.34 -13.04 -0.73
N PHE A 93 -11.29 -13.81 -0.41
CA PHE A 93 -10.91 -14.92 -1.29
C PHE A 93 -11.94 -16.05 -1.37
N ASP A 94 -12.58 -16.37 -0.24
CA ASP A 94 -13.58 -17.42 -0.18
C ASP A 94 -14.97 -16.92 -0.60
N GLU A 95 -15.28 -15.64 -0.38
CA GLU A 95 -16.61 -15.07 -0.62
C GLU A 95 -16.83 -14.63 -2.07
N TYR A 96 -15.77 -14.23 -2.78
CA TYR A 96 -15.87 -13.60 -4.11
C TYR A 96 -15.25 -14.41 -5.26
N ASP A 97 -14.99 -15.71 -5.06
CA ASP A 97 -14.29 -16.59 -6.01
C ASP A 97 -13.04 -15.92 -6.63
N PHE A 98 -12.29 -15.26 -5.76
CA PHE A 98 -11.21 -14.37 -6.15
C PHE A 98 -9.93 -14.77 -5.41
N LYS A 99 -8.80 -14.80 -6.12
CA LYS A 99 -7.49 -14.86 -5.47
C LYS A 99 -6.55 -13.89 -6.15
N THR A 100 -5.74 -13.24 -5.35
CA THR A 100 -4.77 -12.30 -5.90
C THR A 100 -3.45 -12.95 -6.26
N SER A 101 -2.76 -12.43 -7.27
CA SER A 101 -1.45 -12.94 -7.73
C SER A 101 -0.34 -12.60 -6.73
N CYS A 102 -0.42 -11.44 -6.07
CA CYS A 102 0.45 -11.09 -4.96
C CYS A 102 -0.23 -10.15 -3.95
N LEU A 103 0.24 -10.17 -2.71
CA LEU A 103 -0.22 -9.27 -1.65
C LEU A 103 0.80 -8.16 -1.40
N VAL A 104 0.36 -6.91 -1.27
CA VAL A 104 1.17 -5.78 -0.83
C VAL A 104 0.67 -5.27 0.51
N ALA A 105 1.56 -5.12 1.48
CA ALA A 105 1.20 -4.56 2.79
C ALA A 105 2.36 -3.76 3.40
N VAL A 106 2.11 -2.48 3.66
CA VAL A 106 3.09 -1.54 4.21
C VAL A 106 2.60 -0.81 5.46
N ASN A 107 1.32 -0.99 5.83
CA ASN A 107 0.76 -0.38 7.03
C ASN A 107 1.19 -1.16 8.29
N ASP A 108 1.88 -0.49 9.20
CA ASP A 108 2.45 -1.11 10.39
C ASP A 108 1.38 -1.74 11.30
N LEU A 109 0.21 -1.10 11.48
CA LEU A 109 -0.87 -1.62 12.33
C LEU A 109 -1.55 -2.86 11.74
N VAL A 110 -1.76 -2.86 10.41
CA VAL A 110 -2.29 -4.04 9.71
C VAL A 110 -1.32 -5.20 9.85
N LEU A 111 -0.02 -4.96 9.61
CA LEU A 111 1.00 -6.00 9.71
C LEU A 111 1.15 -6.53 11.14
N GLU A 112 1.16 -5.66 12.14
CA GLU A 112 1.21 -6.05 13.56
C GLU A 112 0.05 -6.97 13.93
N GLN A 113 -1.18 -6.63 13.53
CA GLN A 113 -2.39 -7.34 13.93
C GLN A 113 -2.74 -8.54 13.05
N CYS A 114 -2.30 -8.57 11.78
CA CYS A 114 -2.68 -9.59 10.80
C CYS A 114 -1.50 -10.45 10.29
N HIS A 115 -0.30 -10.34 10.86
CA HIS A 115 0.87 -11.09 10.36
C HIS A 115 0.66 -12.60 10.30
N ARG A 116 -0.13 -13.20 11.21
CA ARG A 116 -0.39 -14.66 11.20
C ARG A 116 -1.15 -15.08 9.95
N ASP A 117 -2.23 -14.38 9.64
CA ASP A 117 -3.05 -14.63 8.45
C ASP A 117 -2.23 -14.37 7.18
N ILE A 118 -1.48 -13.25 7.14
CA ILE A 118 -0.64 -12.90 6.00
C ILE A 118 0.47 -13.94 5.77
N ASN A 119 1.13 -14.44 6.82
CA ASN A 119 2.15 -15.49 6.71
C ASN A 119 1.57 -16.82 6.20
N ALA A 120 0.29 -17.12 6.50
CA ALA A 120 -0.37 -18.34 6.04
C ALA A 120 -0.71 -18.34 4.54
N LEU A 121 -0.65 -17.17 3.87
CA LEU A 121 -0.96 -17.08 2.45
C LEU A 121 0.17 -17.68 1.60
N GLY A 122 -0.18 -18.65 0.75
CA GLY A 122 0.74 -19.30 -0.19
C GLY A 122 1.06 -18.51 -1.47
N ILE A 123 0.88 -17.19 -1.47
CA ILE A 123 1.12 -16.30 -2.61
C ILE A 123 2.32 -15.39 -2.35
N PRO A 124 2.95 -14.82 -3.39
CA PRO A 124 3.94 -13.76 -3.25
C PRO A 124 3.42 -12.56 -2.42
N LYS A 125 4.27 -12.02 -1.55
CA LYS A 125 3.97 -10.96 -0.58
C LYS A 125 5.07 -9.91 -0.62
N PHE A 126 4.72 -8.65 -0.86
CA PHE A 126 5.62 -7.50 -0.78
C PHE A 126 5.32 -6.72 0.49
N ILE A 127 6.17 -6.91 1.50
CA ILE A 127 5.97 -6.39 2.85
C ILE A 127 6.99 -5.30 3.15
N THR A 128 6.61 -4.22 3.83
CA THR A 128 7.61 -3.23 4.26
C THR A 128 8.70 -3.87 5.13
N TRP A 129 9.96 -3.53 4.89
CA TRP A 129 11.11 -3.99 5.69
C TRP A 129 10.96 -3.64 7.18
N ARG A 130 10.18 -2.60 7.51
CA ARG A 130 9.92 -2.21 8.90
C ARG A 130 9.24 -3.32 9.71
N ALA A 131 8.45 -4.18 9.06
CA ALA A 131 7.72 -5.27 9.69
C ALA A 131 8.51 -6.59 9.79
N ARG A 132 9.81 -6.63 9.44
CA ARG A 132 10.67 -7.84 9.48
C ARG A 132 10.78 -8.59 10.82
N GLN A 133 10.26 -8.03 11.90
CA GLN A 133 10.13 -8.73 13.18
C GLN A 133 8.98 -9.76 13.17
N PHE A 134 8.00 -9.60 12.28
CA PHE A 134 6.82 -10.48 12.15
C PHE A 134 6.89 -11.43 10.94
N PHE A 135 7.84 -11.19 10.03
CA PHE A 135 7.97 -11.88 8.75
C PHE A 135 9.41 -12.32 8.52
N GLN A 136 9.59 -13.41 7.80
CA GLN A 136 10.90 -13.88 7.34
C GLN A 136 10.94 -13.85 5.82
N ALA A 137 12.07 -13.43 5.25
CA ALA A 137 12.23 -13.44 3.80
C ALA A 137 12.37 -14.88 3.29
N ASP A 138 11.58 -15.25 2.29
CA ASP A 138 11.58 -16.56 1.66
C ASP A 138 11.24 -16.44 0.16
N GLU A 139 10.86 -17.54 -0.50
CA GLU A 139 10.49 -17.59 -1.91
C GLU A 139 9.19 -16.85 -2.24
N THR A 140 8.34 -16.64 -1.25
CA THR A 140 7.06 -15.94 -1.37
C THR A 140 7.03 -14.62 -0.62
N THR A 141 7.90 -14.40 0.36
CA THR A 141 7.92 -13.18 1.18
C THR A 141 9.12 -12.32 0.79
N LEU A 142 8.84 -11.21 0.11
CA LEU A 142 9.81 -10.18 -0.26
C LEU A 142 9.61 -8.94 0.59
N PHE A 143 10.71 -8.34 0.99
CA PHE A 143 10.69 -7.03 1.64
C PHE A 143 10.94 -5.90 0.66
N VAL A 144 10.17 -4.83 0.82
CA VAL A 144 10.36 -3.56 0.13
C VAL A 144 10.80 -2.50 1.14
N ASP A 145 11.72 -1.62 0.75
CA ASP A 145 12.09 -0.47 1.58
C ASP A 145 11.08 0.63 1.28
N THR A 146 10.22 0.91 2.26
CA THR A 146 9.19 1.93 2.11
C THR A 146 9.33 2.97 3.21
N ASP A 147 8.90 4.20 2.94
CA ASP A 147 8.66 5.20 3.96
C ASP A 147 7.52 6.15 3.56
N TYR A 148 7.10 6.99 4.51
CA TYR A 148 6.10 8.04 4.30
C TYR A 148 6.70 9.42 4.65
N THR A 149 8.02 9.57 4.53
CA THR A 149 8.74 10.80 4.87
C THR A 149 9.10 11.61 3.63
N LEU A 150 9.15 12.94 3.76
CA LEU A 150 9.55 13.81 2.66
C LEU A 150 11.00 13.54 2.19
N PRO A 151 11.30 13.80 0.90
CA PRO A 151 10.40 14.32 -0.13
C PRO A 151 9.40 13.28 -0.65
N GLU A 152 8.17 13.72 -0.96
CA GLU A 152 7.21 12.90 -1.71
C GLU A 152 7.80 12.67 -3.12
N ASN A 153 7.87 11.41 -3.57
CA ASN A 153 8.36 11.07 -4.90
C ASN A 153 7.66 9.83 -5.48
N PHE A 154 7.94 9.56 -6.76
CA PHE A 154 7.67 8.29 -7.42
C PHE A 154 8.99 7.60 -7.70
N ASN A 155 9.13 6.33 -7.32
CA ASN A 155 10.29 5.53 -7.65
C ASN A 155 9.86 4.25 -8.37
N GLY A 156 10.21 4.13 -9.66
CA GLY A 156 9.99 2.94 -10.47
C GLY A 156 10.96 1.79 -10.18
N ASP A 157 11.94 1.96 -9.28
CA ASP A 157 12.86 0.93 -8.84
C ASP A 157 12.56 0.48 -7.39
N ALA A 158 11.83 -0.62 -7.27
CA ALA A 158 11.44 -1.22 -5.99
C ALA A 158 12.63 -1.75 -5.17
N THR A 159 13.81 -1.88 -5.77
CA THR A 159 15.03 -2.26 -5.04
C THR A 159 15.70 -1.08 -4.32
N GLY A 160 15.29 0.13 -4.69
CA GLY A 160 15.47 1.34 -3.93
C GLY A 160 14.38 1.52 -2.89
N ARG A 161 14.16 2.77 -2.49
CA ARG A 161 13.09 3.11 -1.54
C ARG A 161 11.84 3.58 -2.27
N LEU A 162 10.69 3.09 -1.86
CA LEU A 162 9.37 3.51 -2.33
C LEU A 162 8.71 4.46 -1.33
N PHE A 163 8.14 5.56 -1.81
CA PHE A 163 7.30 6.43 -0.99
C PHE A 163 5.91 5.82 -0.90
N GLU A 164 5.31 5.79 0.30
CA GLU A 164 4.03 5.11 0.54
C GLU A 164 2.82 5.91 0.05
N GLY A 165 2.97 7.22 -0.17
CA GLY A 165 1.90 8.03 -0.77
C GLY A 165 0.59 8.03 0.04
N PHE A 166 0.66 7.76 1.34
CA PHE A 166 -0.49 7.66 2.25
C PHE A 166 -1.53 6.59 1.88
N THR A 167 -1.19 5.68 0.96
CA THR A 167 -2.07 4.62 0.48
C THR A 167 -1.27 3.44 -0.08
N VAL A 168 -1.66 2.22 0.29
CA VAL A 168 -0.99 1.01 -0.23
C VAL A 168 -1.17 0.87 -1.74
N THR A 169 -2.24 1.43 -2.31
CA THR A 169 -2.46 1.53 -3.76
C THR A 169 -1.26 2.19 -4.46
N TYR A 170 -0.67 3.24 -3.87
CA TYR A 170 0.46 3.94 -4.48
C TYR A 170 1.75 3.11 -4.49
N VAL A 171 1.96 2.27 -3.47
CA VAL A 171 3.04 1.27 -3.49
C VAL A 171 2.80 0.21 -4.55
N CYS A 172 1.56 -0.24 -4.73
CA CYS A 172 1.19 -1.17 -5.81
C CYS A 172 1.49 -0.56 -7.19
N LEU A 173 1.20 0.73 -7.40
CA LEU A 173 1.51 1.43 -8.66
C LEU A 173 3.02 1.49 -8.92
N GLN A 174 3.85 1.73 -7.90
CA GLN A 174 5.31 1.71 -8.05
C GLN A 174 5.84 0.29 -8.33
N LEU A 175 5.28 -0.73 -7.67
CA LEU A 175 5.64 -2.14 -7.93
C LEU A 175 5.21 -2.59 -9.33
N ALA A 176 4.00 -2.22 -9.78
CA ALA A 176 3.53 -2.54 -11.13
C ALA A 176 4.43 -1.89 -12.20
N PHE A 177 4.89 -0.67 -11.96
CA PHE A 177 5.85 0.02 -12.83
C PHE A 177 7.18 -0.74 -12.88
N PHE A 178 7.74 -1.07 -11.71
CA PHE A 178 8.97 -1.85 -11.58
C PHE A 178 8.90 -3.21 -12.30
N MET A 179 7.72 -3.84 -12.26
CA MET A 179 7.47 -5.14 -12.87
C MET A 179 7.24 -5.09 -14.38
N GLY A 180 7.17 -3.89 -14.99
CA GLY A 180 7.06 -3.70 -16.44
C GLY A 180 5.64 -3.56 -16.99
N PHE A 181 4.60 -3.58 -16.15
CA PHE A 181 3.22 -3.46 -16.63
C PHE A 181 3.03 -2.13 -17.36
N SER A 182 2.42 -2.19 -18.56
CA SER A 182 2.16 -1.02 -19.41
C SER A 182 0.82 -0.36 -19.06
N LYS A 183 -0.12 -1.13 -18.50
CA LYS A 183 -1.46 -0.68 -18.14
C LYS A 183 -1.86 -1.23 -16.78
N VAL A 184 -2.20 -0.36 -15.84
CA VAL A 184 -2.69 -0.72 -14.51
C VAL A 184 -4.14 -0.29 -14.38
N ILE A 185 -5.01 -1.20 -13.94
CA ILE A 185 -6.44 -0.92 -13.76
C ILE A 185 -6.77 -1.00 -12.26
N LEU A 186 -7.31 0.09 -11.71
CA LEU A 186 -7.78 0.13 -10.34
C LEU A 186 -9.20 -0.43 -10.23
N VAL A 187 -9.44 -1.25 -9.21
CA VAL A 187 -10.75 -1.78 -8.84
C VAL A 187 -10.87 -1.72 -7.33
N GLY A 188 -12.04 -1.35 -6.78
CA GLY A 188 -12.22 -1.28 -5.31
C GLY A 188 -11.48 -0.12 -4.63
N VAL A 189 -11.11 0.93 -5.37
CA VAL A 189 -10.44 2.14 -4.85
C VAL A 189 -11.47 3.27 -4.72
N ASP A 190 -12.45 3.08 -3.83
CA ASP A 190 -13.63 3.95 -3.73
C ASP A 190 -13.31 5.41 -3.38
N HIS A 191 -12.18 5.66 -2.70
CA HIS A 191 -11.72 7.00 -2.28
C HIS A 191 -12.80 7.79 -1.53
N ASN A 192 -13.54 7.08 -0.66
CA ASN A 192 -14.68 7.60 0.07
C ASN A 192 -14.78 6.90 1.43
N PHE A 193 -14.74 7.67 2.52
CA PHE A 193 -14.82 7.13 3.88
C PHE A 193 -15.88 7.87 4.68
N ALA A 194 -16.74 7.12 5.37
CA ALA A 194 -17.76 7.65 6.27
C ALA A 194 -17.14 8.18 7.57
N THR A 195 -16.05 7.56 8.03
CA THR A 195 -15.33 7.99 9.23
C THR A 195 -14.47 9.21 8.93
N GLN A 196 -14.65 10.28 9.70
CA GLN A 196 -13.95 11.55 9.54
C GLN A 196 -13.05 11.81 10.75
N GLY A 197 -11.94 12.50 10.53
CA GLY A 197 -11.03 12.91 11.59
C GLY A 197 -9.66 13.31 11.03
N PRO A 198 -8.68 13.63 11.90
CA PRO A 198 -7.37 14.03 11.45
C PRO A 198 -6.69 12.93 10.63
N ALA A 199 -6.14 13.29 9.48
CA ALA A 199 -5.44 12.36 8.60
C ALA A 199 -4.36 11.57 9.35
N ASN A 200 -4.29 10.27 9.09
CA ASN A 200 -3.35 9.32 9.70
C ASN A 200 -3.51 9.13 11.23
N ALA A 201 -4.53 9.71 11.86
CA ALA A 201 -4.79 9.48 13.28
C ALA A 201 -5.15 8.02 13.54
N VAL A 202 -4.55 7.44 14.58
CA VAL A 202 -4.85 6.07 15.01
C VAL A 202 -6.15 6.06 15.80
N VAL A 203 -7.11 5.28 15.34
CA VAL A 203 -8.39 5.04 15.99
C VAL A 203 -8.57 3.55 16.25
N THR A 204 -9.43 3.20 17.21
CA THR A 204 -9.81 1.81 17.49
C THR A 204 -11.21 1.59 16.97
N SER A 205 -11.42 0.53 16.18
CA SER A 205 -12.74 0.20 15.65
C SER A 205 -13.69 -0.21 16.78
N GLU A 206 -14.92 0.29 16.71
CA GLU A 206 -15.98 0.01 17.68
C GLU A 206 -16.89 -1.16 17.24
N GLY A 207 -16.74 -1.67 16.01
CA GLY A 207 -17.62 -2.69 15.46
C GLY A 207 -17.51 -2.80 13.94
N ASP A 208 -18.67 -2.76 13.27
CA ASP A 208 -18.78 -2.96 11.82
C ASP A 208 -18.08 -1.84 11.03
N ASP A 209 -17.41 -2.24 9.94
CA ASP A 209 -16.67 -1.36 9.05
C ASP A 209 -17.46 -1.08 7.74
N PRO A 210 -18.00 0.14 7.55
CA PRO A 210 -18.70 0.51 6.33
C PRO A 210 -17.75 0.94 5.20
N ASN A 211 -16.48 1.19 5.49
CA ASN A 211 -15.50 1.78 4.57
C ASN A 211 -14.78 0.72 3.72
N HIS A 212 -14.99 -0.55 4.02
CA HIS A 212 -14.38 -1.67 3.31
C HIS A 212 -15.42 -2.70 2.87
N PHE A 213 -15.02 -3.61 1.98
CA PHE A 213 -15.91 -4.64 1.43
C PHE A 213 -16.40 -5.64 2.49
N SER A 214 -15.64 -5.89 3.55
CA SER A 214 -16.06 -6.76 4.66
C SER A 214 -16.45 -5.93 5.88
N ALA A 215 -17.61 -6.22 6.49
CA ALA A 215 -18.01 -5.57 7.74
C ALA A 215 -17.03 -5.85 8.89
N ASN A 216 -16.29 -6.97 8.83
CA ASN A 216 -15.27 -7.33 9.81
C ASN A 216 -13.85 -6.92 9.37
N TYR A 217 -13.71 -6.08 8.34
CA TYR A 217 -12.41 -5.66 7.81
C TYR A 217 -11.58 -4.91 8.85
N PHE A 218 -12.21 -4.10 9.70
CA PHE A 218 -11.64 -3.62 10.96
C PHE A 218 -12.62 -3.96 12.08
N GLY A 219 -12.71 -5.22 12.47
CA GLY A 219 -13.57 -5.66 13.58
C GLY A 219 -13.30 -4.94 14.91
N LYS A 220 -14.22 -5.10 15.86
CA LYS A 220 -14.15 -4.44 17.17
C LYS A 220 -12.79 -4.63 17.85
N GLY A 221 -12.19 -3.52 18.29
CA GLY A 221 -10.88 -3.50 18.95
C GLY A 221 -9.68 -3.37 18.00
N PHE A 222 -9.90 -3.43 16.67
CA PHE A 222 -8.82 -3.28 15.69
C PHE A 222 -8.33 -1.83 15.64
N ARG A 223 -7.03 -1.62 15.73
CA ARG A 223 -6.42 -0.28 15.57
C ARG A 223 -6.11 0.00 14.11
N TRP A 224 -6.56 1.13 13.58
CA TRP A 224 -6.32 1.53 12.20
C TRP A 224 -6.11 3.04 12.09
N GLN A 225 -5.63 3.49 10.93
CA GLN A 225 -5.36 4.90 10.67
C GLN A 225 -6.43 5.49 9.75
N LEU A 226 -6.94 6.66 10.14
CA LEU A 226 -7.85 7.43 9.28
C LEU A 226 -7.17 7.82 7.95
N PRO A 227 -7.91 7.79 6.83
CA PRO A 227 -7.34 8.02 5.51
C PRO A 227 -6.84 9.47 5.35
N ASP A 228 -5.78 9.63 4.56
CA ASP A 228 -5.30 10.93 4.09
C ASP A 228 -5.59 11.04 2.59
N LEU A 229 -6.81 11.49 2.26
CA LEU A 229 -7.27 11.55 0.87
C LEU A 229 -6.50 12.58 0.05
N GLU A 230 -6.22 13.76 0.63
CA GLU A 230 -5.42 14.80 -0.02
C GLU A 230 -3.98 14.33 -0.28
N GLY A 231 -3.35 13.68 0.71
CA GLY A 231 -2.04 13.05 0.54
C GLY A 231 -2.04 11.97 -0.53
N SER A 232 -3.07 11.12 -0.53
CA SER A 232 -3.24 10.06 -1.54
C SER A 232 -3.40 10.63 -2.95
N GLU A 233 -4.17 11.71 -3.13
CA GLU A 233 -4.35 12.37 -4.43
C GLU A 233 -3.04 12.96 -4.97
N ARG A 234 -2.25 13.63 -4.11
CA ARG A 234 -0.91 14.10 -4.51
C ARG A 234 -0.03 12.94 -4.99
N ALA A 235 -0.05 11.83 -4.27
CA ALA A 235 0.69 10.63 -4.66
C ALA A 235 0.18 10.07 -6.00
N TYR A 236 -1.14 9.93 -6.19
CA TYR A 236 -1.71 9.47 -7.45
C TYR A 236 -1.36 10.37 -8.63
N HIS A 237 -1.31 11.69 -8.45
CA HIS A 237 -0.83 12.61 -9.49
C HIS A 237 0.65 12.38 -9.85
N MET A 238 1.52 12.09 -8.88
CA MET A 238 2.90 11.72 -9.16
C MET A 238 3.00 10.41 -9.95
N ALA A 239 2.22 9.39 -9.57
CA ALA A 239 2.16 8.13 -10.33
C ALA A 239 1.66 8.39 -11.76
N LYS A 240 0.57 9.15 -11.93
CA LYS A 240 0.03 9.49 -13.26
C LYS A 240 1.10 10.12 -14.14
N THR A 241 1.81 11.13 -13.65
CA THR A 241 2.89 11.80 -14.38
C THR A 241 4.01 10.83 -14.75
N ALA A 242 4.44 9.95 -13.84
CA ALA A 242 5.51 8.99 -14.10
C ALA A 242 5.10 7.94 -15.14
N TYR A 243 3.88 7.42 -15.06
CA TYR A 243 3.33 6.48 -16.04
C TYR A 243 3.21 7.12 -17.42
N GLU A 244 2.60 8.32 -17.52
CA GLU A 244 2.43 9.03 -18.78
C GLU A 244 3.76 9.40 -19.44
N ALA A 245 4.77 9.77 -18.65
CA ALA A 245 6.12 10.06 -19.14
C ALA A 245 6.83 8.84 -19.75
N ASP A 246 6.50 7.62 -19.31
CA ASP A 246 7.03 6.36 -19.86
C ASP A 246 6.10 5.73 -20.92
N GLY A 247 5.03 6.43 -21.32
CA GLY A 247 4.04 5.91 -22.28
C GLY A 247 3.14 4.80 -21.71
N ARG A 248 3.06 4.68 -20.39
CA ARG A 248 2.22 3.72 -19.66
C ARG A 248 0.94 4.39 -19.16
N GLN A 249 -0.03 3.58 -18.71
CA GLN A 249 -1.35 4.07 -18.31
C GLN A 249 -1.80 3.51 -16.96
N VAL A 250 -2.52 4.36 -16.20
CA VAL A 250 -3.32 3.94 -15.06
C VAL A 250 -4.77 4.33 -15.32
N LEU A 251 -5.68 3.36 -15.22
CA LEU A 251 -7.11 3.50 -15.43
C LEU A 251 -7.84 3.16 -14.12
N ASP A 252 -9.04 3.69 -13.94
CA ASP A 252 -9.87 3.40 -12.78
C ASP A 252 -11.22 2.81 -13.20
N ALA A 253 -11.40 1.52 -12.92
CA ALA A 253 -12.62 0.76 -13.16
C ALA A 253 -13.44 0.56 -11.87
N THR A 254 -13.16 1.32 -10.82
CA THR A 254 -13.89 1.23 -9.55
C THR A 254 -15.34 1.69 -9.73
N VAL A 255 -16.28 0.77 -9.53
CA VAL A 255 -17.73 1.01 -9.64
C VAL A 255 -18.17 2.07 -8.63
N GLY A 256 -18.56 3.25 -9.12
CA GLY A 256 -19.02 4.36 -8.27
C GLY A 256 -17.93 5.00 -7.41
N GLY A 257 -16.65 4.72 -7.67
CA GLY A 257 -15.52 5.28 -6.93
C GLY A 257 -15.36 6.78 -7.17
N LYS A 258 -15.00 7.52 -6.12
CA LYS A 258 -14.87 8.99 -6.14
C LYS A 258 -13.49 9.51 -6.55
N LEU A 259 -12.51 8.63 -6.77
CA LEU A 259 -11.20 9.03 -7.27
C LEU A 259 -11.33 9.59 -8.68
N THR A 260 -10.79 10.78 -8.93
CA THR A 260 -10.89 11.49 -10.22
C THR A 260 -9.54 11.69 -10.92
N VAL A 261 -8.44 11.25 -10.30
CA VAL A 261 -7.08 11.46 -10.82
C VAL A 261 -6.83 10.68 -12.11
N PHE A 262 -7.32 9.43 -12.18
CA PHE A 262 -7.12 8.54 -13.31
C PHE A 262 -8.35 8.50 -14.23
N GLN A 263 -8.13 8.18 -15.51
CA GLN A 263 -9.21 8.03 -16.46
C GLN A 263 -10.15 6.89 -16.03
N LYS A 264 -11.45 7.19 -15.97
CA LYS A 264 -12.48 6.19 -15.69
C LYS A 264 -12.72 5.30 -16.91
N VAL A 265 -12.92 4.02 -16.66
CA VAL A 265 -13.35 3.02 -17.65
C VAL A 265 -14.44 2.14 -17.05
N ASP A 266 -15.32 1.59 -17.89
CA ASP A 266 -16.30 0.62 -17.44
C ASP A 266 -15.62 -0.73 -17.18
N TYR A 267 -15.95 -1.35 -16.04
CA TYR A 267 -15.34 -2.63 -15.64
C TYR A 267 -15.74 -3.77 -16.59
N GLU A 268 -16.98 -3.79 -17.05
CA GLU A 268 -17.52 -4.86 -17.89
C GLU A 268 -16.90 -4.85 -19.29
N GLU A 269 -16.55 -3.66 -19.80
CA GLU A 269 -15.90 -3.49 -21.12
C GLU A 269 -14.44 -3.99 -21.16
N LEU A 270 -13.85 -4.37 -20.02
CA LEU A 270 -12.45 -4.84 -19.95
C LEU A 270 -12.26 -6.33 -20.29
N PHE A 271 -13.35 -7.10 -20.42
CA PHE A 271 -13.34 -8.57 -20.53
C PHE A 271 -14.07 -9.10 -21.77
N VAL A 272 -14.05 -8.32 -22.86
CA VAL A 272 -14.67 -8.65 -24.16
C VAL A 272 -13.80 -9.61 -24.97
#